data_AF-A0A955I8I9-F1
#
_entry.id   AF-A0A955I8I9-F1
#
_cell.length_a   1.000
_cell.length_b   1.000
_cell.length_c   1.000
_cell.angle_alpha   90.00
_cell.angle_beta   90.00
_cell.angle_gamma   90.00
#
_symmetry.space_group_name_H-M   'P 1'
#
loop_
_entity.id
_entity.type
_entity.pdbx_description
1 polymer ?
#
loop_
_entity_poly.entity_id
_entity_poly.type
_entity_poly.pdbx_seq_one_letter_code
_entity_poly.pdbx_strand_id
1 'polypeptide(L)'
;MKKTIVVVCFVLFVFSSLVLLYILSSNLSPQDNQALPEGDVLPEPNTKIAFIGDTGMGANFKKVLDLINAEEADAVVHLGDFDYTDNPQGFVSVIDEKLGETYPYLVVAGNHDRSMWEPNCNSGKGCYSEIFAQRYITSGIPVTLEMLLSDKYHVDFQGIQFLFIGPGRVDQGPEYAQFLDTTMSQSDNLWKICNWHFNQEKLQLGGKIDQTGWEVYDTCLDAGAIIATAHEHSYQRTRSIINFHTEEYPKVNPLYQDPNDIYVYPGSTFVFVSGLGGKSIRNQDRCLPSEFPYGCNQEWAKVYTSNQQAKFGALFVEFNYDGDPTKARGYFKNIEDVIIDSFEITLKTNEAQQTTTPVPSSELSPSPTNIFVPSVSPSDIISTPVITPTQLQPSSTTSPTIIPTPSELSGNTCGKSDIDDDGRFSIADFAEFAKSYGIGGNTCADKDVDYGSCGGRDVNRDGKLNIADFGAPGIGFAQRYYPKASCAI
;
A
#
# COMPACT_ATOMS: atom_id res chain seq x y z
N MET A 1 61.97 18.57 38.21
CA MET A 1 60.52 18.89 38.28
C MET A 1 59.84 18.90 36.91
N LYS A 2 60.25 19.71 35.92
CA LYS A 2 59.55 19.79 34.61
C LYS A 2 59.46 18.46 33.83
N LYS A 3 60.52 17.64 33.78
CA LYS A 3 60.51 16.34 33.07
C LYS A 3 59.57 15.30 33.72
N THR A 4 59.48 15.31 35.05
CA THR A 4 58.61 14.38 35.81
C THR A 4 57.13 14.69 35.59
N ILE A 5 56.77 15.98 35.50
CA ILE A 5 55.38 16.41 35.25
C ILE A 5 54.90 16.00 33.86
N VAL A 6 55.76 16.14 32.84
CA VAL A 6 55.42 15.74 31.45
C VAL A 6 55.18 14.24 31.34
N VAL A 7 55.99 13.41 32.01
CA VAL A 7 55.81 11.96 32.03
C VAL A 7 54.51 11.56 32.74
N VAL A 8 54.18 12.20 33.86
CA VAL A 8 52.94 11.93 34.59
C VAL A 8 51.70 12.33 33.78
N CYS A 9 51.72 13.47 33.10
CA CYS A 9 50.63 13.89 32.23
C CYS A 9 50.44 12.96 31.02
N PHE A 10 51.53 12.47 30.43
CA PHE A 10 51.47 11.53 29.31
C PHE A 10 50.90 10.17 29.73
N VAL A 11 51.33 9.65 30.89
CA VAL A 11 50.80 8.40 31.44
C VAL A 11 49.31 8.52 31.78
N LEU A 12 48.89 9.64 32.37
CA LEU A 12 47.47 9.91 32.66
C LEU A 12 46.62 10.02 31.39
N PHE A 13 47.15 10.64 30.33
CA PHE A 13 46.47 10.72 29.04
C PHE A 13 46.28 9.32 28.43
N VAL A 14 47.34 8.51 28.36
CA VAL A 14 47.26 7.14 27.84
C VAL A 14 46.29 6.28 28.66
N PHE A 15 46.31 6.41 29.99
CA PHE A 15 45.38 5.68 30.86
C PHE A 15 43.93 6.12 30.64
N SER A 16 43.68 7.43 30.49
CA SER A 16 42.36 7.96 30.16
C SER A 16 41.87 7.48 28.79
N SER A 17 42.74 7.44 27.79
CA SER A 17 42.39 6.96 26.45
C SER A 17 42.07 5.47 26.45
N LEU A 18 42.84 4.66 27.20
CA LEU A 18 42.60 3.22 27.33
C LEU A 18 41.32 2.89 28.09
N VAL A 19 41.00 3.66 29.14
CA VAL A 19 39.73 3.51 29.87
C VAL A 19 38.55 3.92 28.98
N LEU A 20 38.69 4.98 28.18
CA LEU A 20 37.65 5.38 27.23
C LEU A 20 37.45 4.32 26.13
N LEU A 21 38.53 3.74 25.60
CA LEU A 21 38.46 2.64 24.64
C LEU A 21 37.83 1.39 25.25
N TYR A 22 38.13 1.09 26.52
CA TYR A 22 37.54 -0.04 27.25
C TYR A 22 36.04 0.17 27.46
N ILE A 23 35.62 1.36 27.88
CA ILE A 23 34.19 1.72 28.06
C ILE A 23 33.44 1.66 26.71
N LEU A 24 34.04 2.15 25.63
CA LEU A 24 33.49 2.03 24.27
C LEU A 24 33.36 0.56 23.83
N SER A 25 34.33 -0.29 24.18
CA SER A 25 34.27 -1.73 23.86
C SER A 25 33.35 -2.55 24.77
N SER A 26 33.11 -2.11 26.02
CA SER A 26 32.29 -2.84 26.99
C SER A 26 30.79 -2.51 26.92
N ASN A 27 30.41 -1.46 26.18
CA ASN A 27 29.00 -1.13 25.89
C ASN A 27 28.46 -1.83 24.64
N LEU A 28 29.28 -2.61 23.92
CA LEU A 28 28.80 -3.52 22.89
C LEU A 28 28.28 -4.78 23.58
N SER A 29 26.98 -4.81 23.84
CA SER A 29 26.26 -6.02 24.27
C SER A 29 26.54 -7.15 23.25
N PRO A 30 27.06 -8.33 23.66
CA PRO A 30 27.38 -9.40 22.71
C PRO A 30 26.17 -10.18 22.17
N GLN A 31 24.93 -9.70 22.28
CA GLN A 31 23.76 -10.55 22.02
C GLN A 31 23.15 -10.56 20.62
N ASP A 32 23.50 -9.68 19.68
CA ASP A 32 22.85 -9.67 18.35
C ASP A 32 23.80 -9.60 17.14
N ASN A 33 25.07 -10.00 17.29
CA ASN A 33 25.98 -10.11 16.13
C ASN A 33 25.70 -11.40 15.32
N GLN A 34 24.50 -11.53 14.75
CA GLN A 34 24.40 -12.26 13.50
C GLN A 34 24.96 -11.34 12.43
N ALA A 35 26.04 -11.76 11.77
CA ALA A 35 26.53 -11.04 10.60
C ALA A 35 25.39 -10.99 9.58
N LEU A 36 25.09 -9.80 9.07
CA LEU A 36 24.15 -9.63 7.96
C LEU A 36 24.54 -10.60 6.83
N PRO A 37 23.56 -11.20 6.14
CA PRO A 37 23.82 -11.99 4.95
C PRO A 37 24.76 -11.25 3.99
N GLU A 38 25.79 -11.94 3.51
CA GLU A 38 26.69 -11.40 2.50
C GLU A 38 25.89 -11.13 1.21
N GLY A 39 25.66 -9.86 0.88
CA GLY A 39 24.92 -9.45 -0.33
C GLY A 39 23.86 -8.37 -0.12
N ASP A 40 23.45 -8.07 1.11
CA ASP A 40 22.40 -7.08 1.35
C ASP A 40 22.80 -5.67 0.89
N VAL A 41 21.89 -5.00 0.19
CA VAL A 41 21.99 -3.58 -0.16
C VAL A 41 21.50 -2.75 1.02
N LEU A 42 22.34 -1.85 1.50
CA LEU A 42 22.13 -1.08 2.72
C LEU A 42 21.87 0.40 2.40
N PRO A 43 20.99 1.08 3.16
CA PRO A 43 20.93 2.53 3.15
C PRO A 43 22.24 3.14 3.65
N GLU A 44 22.54 4.35 3.19
CA GLU A 44 23.63 5.12 3.79
C GLU A 44 23.29 5.47 5.25
N PRO A 45 24.28 5.70 6.13
CA PRO A 45 24.02 6.02 7.53
C PRO A 45 23.09 7.22 7.68
N ASN A 46 22.00 7.02 8.42
CA ASN A 46 20.95 7.99 8.69
C ASN A 46 20.15 8.46 7.45
N THR A 47 20.02 7.65 6.40
CA THR A 47 19.07 7.92 5.31
C THR A 47 17.67 8.19 5.88
N LYS A 48 17.15 9.41 5.70
CA LYS A 48 15.92 9.91 6.33
C LYS A 48 14.78 10.00 5.32
N ILE A 49 13.70 9.28 5.60
CA ILE A 49 12.50 9.28 4.77
C ILE A 49 11.33 9.91 5.55
N ALA A 50 10.67 10.90 4.92
CA ALA A 50 9.46 11.50 5.45
C ALA A 50 8.21 10.84 4.86
N PHE A 51 7.24 10.47 5.70
CA PHE A 51 5.96 9.87 5.30
C PHE A 51 4.80 10.81 5.60
N ILE A 52 4.02 11.13 4.57
CA ILE A 52 2.85 12.01 4.65
C ILE A 52 1.71 11.46 3.79
N GLY A 53 0.50 11.93 4.04
CA GLY A 53 -0.70 11.66 3.25
C GLY A 53 -1.75 12.73 3.51
N ASP A 54 -2.78 12.79 2.68
CA ASP A 54 -3.95 13.65 2.91
C ASP A 54 -3.56 15.13 3.08
N THR A 55 -2.89 15.68 2.06
CA THR A 55 -2.20 16.98 2.17
C THR A 55 -3.07 18.16 1.72
N GLY A 56 -3.75 18.01 0.59
CA GLY A 56 -4.29 19.15 -0.15
C GLY A 56 -3.19 20.06 -0.68
N MET A 57 -3.53 21.32 -1.00
CA MET A 57 -2.56 22.34 -1.45
C MET A 57 -2.50 23.58 -0.54
N GLY A 58 -3.09 23.46 0.65
CA GLY A 58 -3.30 24.60 1.55
C GLY A 58 -2.03 25.05 2.29
N ALA A 59 -2.18 26.10 3.10
CA ALA A 59 -1.10 26.64 3.92
C ALA A 59 -0.51 25.61 4.92
N ASN A 60 -1.31 24.62 5.37
CA ASN A 60 -0.82 23.57 6.25
C ASN A 60 0.13 22.62 5.54
N PHE A 61 -0.19 22.20 4.31
CA PHE A 61 0.71 21.38 3.50
C PHE A 61 2.03 22.09 3.25
N LYS A 62 1.99 23.39 2.90
CA LYS A 62 3.21 24.21 2.77
C LYS A 62 4.09 24.18 4.01
N LYS A 63 3.49 24.25 5.21
CA LYS A 63 4.23 24.15 6.48
C LYS A 63 4.76 22.75 6.76
N VAL A 64 4.07 21.70 6.34
CA VAL A 64 4.56 20.32 6.43
C VAL A 64 5.77 20.14 5.50
N LEU A 65 5.75 20.68 4.29
CA LEU A 65 6.91 20.68 3.40
C LEU A 65 8.07 21.53 3.95
N ASP A 66 7.79 22.70 4.55
CA ASP A 66 8.81 23.50 5.24
C ASP A 66 9.46 22.70 6.40
N LEU A 67 8.66 21.94 7.15
CA LEU A 67 9.16 21.04 8.20
C LEU A 67 10.04 19.93 7.62
N ILE A 68 9.61 19.27 6.54
CA ILE A 68 10.37 18.20 5.88
C ILE A 68 11.72 18.72 5.38
N ASN A 69 11.74 19.91 4.76
CA ASN A 69 12.96 20.55 4.33
C ASN A 69 13.89 20.91 5.50
N ALA A 70 13.33 21.39 6.61
CA ALA A 70 14.09 21.74 7.82
C ALA A 70 14.67 20.51 8.55
N GLU A 71 14.01 19.35 8.43
CA GLU A 71 14.49 18.07 8.95
C GLU A 71 15.52 17.40 8.02
N GLU A 72 15.80 18.00 6.86
CA GLU A 72 16.76 17.51 5.86
C GLU A 72 16.47 16.05 5.46
N ALA A 73 15.20 15.72 5.20
CA ALA A 73 14.86 14.40 4.69
C ALA A 73 15.47 14.18 3.29
N ASP A 74 15.84 12.94 2.99
CA ASP A 74 16.39 12.54 1.68
C ASP A 74 15.30 12.32 0.63
N ALA A 75 14.11 11.93 1.09
CA ALA A 75 12.94 11.73 0.25
C ALA A 75 11.64 11.91 1.01
N VAL A 76 10.56 12.13 0.26
CA VAL A 76 9.18 12.04 0.75
C VAL A 76 8.52 10.80 0.14
N VAL A 77 7.75 10.09 0.95
CA VAL A 77 6.74 9.12 0.53
C VAL A 77 5.36 9.71 0.80
N HIS A 78 4.62 10.05 -0.25
CA HIS A 78 3.24 10.51 -0.17
C HIS A 78 2.26 9.36 -0.37
N LEU A 79 1.53 9.04 0.69
CA LEU A 79 0.61 7.92 0.83
C LEU A 79 -0.78 8.23 0.28
N GLY A 80 -0.88 8.94 -0.84
CA GLY A 80 -2.13 9.27 -1.52
C GLY A 80 -2.93 10.44 -0.94
N ASP A 81 -3.95 10.81 -1.71
CA ASP A 81 -4.80 11.99 -1.56
C ASP A 81 -3.98 13.29 -1.56
N PHE A 82 -3.57 13.67 -2.78
CA PHE A 82 -2.68 14.79 -3.05
C PHE A 82 -3.39 16.14 -2.89
N ASP A 83 -4.16 16.61 -3.87
CA ASP A 83 -4.60 18.01 -3.92
C ASP A 83 -6.04 18.26 -3.43
N TYR A 84 -6.92 17.25 -3.48
CA TYR A 84 -8.37 17.34 -3.27
C TYR A 84 -9.13 18.34 -4.16
N THR A 85 -8.58 18.73 -5.30
CA THR A 85 -9.11 19.77 -6.20
C THR A 85 -8.89 19.51 -7.70
N ASP A 86 -8.28 18.38 -8.07
CA ASP A 86 -7.97 18.04 -9.46
C ASP A 86 -7.08 19.10 -10.16
N ASN A 87 -6.05 19.59 -9.46
CA ASN A 87 -5.04 20.53 -9.95
C ASN A 87 -3.60 20.01 -9.77
N PRO A 88 -3.18 19.00 -10.56
CA PRO A 88 -1.86 18.37 -10.43
C PRO A 88 -0.68 19.34 -10.59
N GLN A 89 -0.80 20.30 -11.51
CA GLN A 89 0.26 21.29 -11.74
C GLN A 89 0.40 22.26 -10.56
N GLY A 90 -0.72 22.70 -9.99
CA GLY A 90 -0.70 23.52 -8.77
C GLY A 90 -0.10 22.75 -7.59
N PHE A 91 -0.41 21.46 -7.47
CA PHE A 91 0.11 20.60 -6.41
C PHE A 91 1.63 20.47 -6.48
N VAL A 92 2.14 20.08 -7.65
CA VAL A 92 3.59 19.93 -7.88
C VAL A 92 4.32 21.27 -7.79
N SER A 93 3.72 22.37 -8.23
CA SER A 93 4.32 23.70 -8.03
C SER A 93 4.56 24.04 -6.55
N VAL A 94 3.69 23.58 -5.64
CA VAL A 94 3.90 23.76 -4.19
C VAL A 94 5.06 22.90 -3.69
N ILE A 95 5.21 21.68 -4.20
CA ILE A 95 6.35 20.81 -3.88
C ILE A 95 7.65 21.45 -4.39
N ASP A 96 7.67 21.91 -5.64
CA ASP A 96 8.82 22.57 -6.27
C ASP A 96 9.23 23.83 -5.52
N GLU A 97 8.26 24.65 -5.11
CA GLU A 97 8.50 25.86 -4.32
C GLU A 97 9.24 25.57 -3.00
N LYS A 98 8.94 24.43 -2.37
CA LYS A 98 9.36 24.13 -1.00
C LYS A 98 10.57 23.20 -0.90
N LEU A 99 10.62 22.17 -1.75
CA LEU A 99 11.63 21.12 -1.72
C LEU A 99 12.56 21.17 -2.94
N GLY A 100 12.10 21.76 -4.05
CA GLY A 100 12.82 21.81 -5.31
C GLY A 100 12.33 20.78 -6.34
N GLU A 101 12.58 21.10 -7.61
CA GLU A 101 12.09 20.34 -8.78
C GLU A 101 12.67 18.92 -8.87
N THR A 102 13.89 18.72 -8.35
CA THR A 102 14.60 17.43 -8.39
C THR A 102 14.58 16.69 -7.05
N TYR A 103 13.78 17.15 -6.09
CA TYR A 103 13.70 16.50 -4.78
C TYR A 103 12.97 15.15 -4.92
N PRO A 104 13.52 14.04 -4.40
CA PRO A 104 12.88 12.72 -4.42
C PRO A 104 11.52 12.70 -3.71
N TYR A 105 10.46 12.49 -4.49
CA TYR A 105 9.07 12.54 -4.00
C TYR A 105 8.29 11.34 -4.52
N LEU A 106 8.35 10.24 -3.77
CA LEU A 106 7.71 8.96 -4.10
C LEU A 106 6.23 9.00 -3.74
N VAL A 107 5.36 8.42 -4.57
CA VAL A 107 3.91 8.59 -4.41
C VAL A 107 3.11 7.32 -4.65
N VAL A 108 1.97 7.18 -3.98
CA VAL A 108 0.93 6.24 -4.36
C VAL A 108 -0.39 6.98 -4.45
N ALA A 109 -1.24 6.61 -5.40
CA ALA A 109 -2.54 7.24 -5.54
C ALA A 109 -3.46 6.91 -4.35
N GLY A 110 -4.22 7.90 -3.90
CA GLY A 110 -5.38 7.76 -3.03
C GLY A 110 -6.68 7.81 -3.81
N ASN A 111 -7.81 7.75 -3.10
CA ASN A 111 -9.11 7.79 -3.77
C ASN A 111 -9.43 9.15 -4.41
N HIS A 112 -8.82 10.23 -3.92
CA HIS A 112 -8.98 11.56 -4.51
C HIS A 112 -8.07 11.82 -5.72
N ASP A 113 -7.11 10.93 -6.00
CA ASP A 113 -6.16 11.15 -7.10
C ASP A 113 -6.55 10.45 -8.39
N ARG A 114 -7.47 9.47 -8.31
CA ARG A 114 -7.81 8.54 -9.41
C ARG A 114 -8.20 9.25 -10.70
N SER A 115 -9.02 10.28 -10.60
CA SER A 115 -9.48 11.10 -11.75
C SER A 115 -8.31 11.70 -12.53
N MET A 116 -7.22 12.03 -11.86
CA MET A 116 -6.06 12.72 -12.43
C MET A 116 -4.86 11.80 -12.62
N TRP A 117 -4.89 10.60 -12.03
CA TRP A 117 -3.89 9.55 -12.20
C TRP A 117 -4.22 8.62 -13.36
N GLU A 118 -5.49 8.27 -13.58
CA GLU A 118 -5.95 7.51 -14.75
C GLU A 118 -6.09 8.43 -15.98
N PRO A 119 -6.29 7.90 -17.22
CA PRO A 119 -6.31 8.70 -18.45
C PRO A 119 -7.26 9.91 -18.38
N ASN A 120 -6.69 11.11 -18.30
CA ASN A 120 -7.37 12.39 -18.18
C ASN A 120 -6.39 13.53 -18.53
N CYS A 121 -6.81 14.80 -18.48
CA CYS A 121 -5.98 15.96 -18.79
C CYS A 121 -5.37 16.01 -20.20
N ASN A 122 -5.99 15.36 -21.19
CA ASN A 122 -5.37 15.09 -22.50
C ASN A 122 -4.12 14.21 -22.45
N SER A 123 -3.93 13.46 -21.35
CA SER A 123 -2.94 12.41 -21.21
C SER A 123 -3.61 11.03 -21.31
N GLY A 124 -3.01 10.14 -22.11
CA GLY A 124 -3.41 8.73 -22.18
C GLY A 124 -3.00 7.91 -20.96
N LYS A 125 -2.24 8.50 -20.02
CA LYS A 125 -1.73 7.85 -18.81
C LYS A 125 -2.14 8.57 -17.52
N GLY A 126 -2.66 9.80 -17.60
CA GLY A 126 -3.05 10.66 -16.49
C GLY A 126 -2.04 11.77 -16.19
N CYS A 127 -2.53 12.91 -15.71
CA CYS A 127 -1.67 14.04 -15.32
C CYS A 127 -0.63 13.65 -14.26
N TYR A 128 -1.07 12.99 -13.18
CA TYR A 128 -0.19 12.73 -12.04
C TYR A 128 0.90 11.73 -12.38
N SER A 129 0.57 10.65 -13.09
CA SER A 129 1.55 9.64 -13.50
C SER A 129 2.62 10.27 -14.41
N GLU A 130 2.24 11.12 -15.37
CA GLU A 130 3.21 11.84 -16.22
C GLU A 130 4.11 12.80 -15.42
N ILE A 131 3.52 13.59 -14.52
CA ILE A 131 4.29 14.56 -13.73
C ILE A 131 5.27 13.84 -12.80
N PHE A 132 4.84 12.80 -12.09
CA PHE A 132 5.72 12.07 -11.18
C PHE A 132 6.75 11.21 -11.93
N ALA A 133 6.41 10.62 -13.08
CA ALA A 133 7.41 9.96 -13.92
C ALA A 133 8.49 10.95 -14.39
N GLN A 134 8.12 12.17 -14.77
CA GLN A 134 9.08 13.22 -15.14
C GLN A 134 9.94 13.66 -13.95
N ARG A 135 9.35 13.76 -12.74
CA ARG A 135 10.11 14.02 -11.51
C ARG A 135 11.10 12.89 -11.23
N TYR A 136 10.71 11.63 -11.38
CA TYR A 136 11.61 10.50 -11.16
C TYR A 136 12.80 10.52 -12.12
N ILE A 137 12.56 10.79 -13.41
CA ILE A 137 13.63 10.97 -14.40
C ILE A 137 14.60 12.08 -13.99
N THR A 138 14.08 13.25 -13.59
CA THR A 138 14.91 14.42 -13.22
C THR A 138 15.62 14.26 -11.88
N SER A 139 15.08 13.41 -10.99
CA SER A 139 15.66 13.07 -9.69
C SER A 139 16.59 11.85 -9.75
N GLY A 140 16.80 11.27 -10.93
CA GLY A 140 17.66 10.09 -11.12
C GLY A 140 17.08 8.79 -10.57
N ILE A 141 15.77 8.72 -10.35
CA ILE A 141 15.05 7.55 -9.86
C ILE A 141 14.64 6.70 -11.07
N PRO A 142 15.00 5.40 -11.12
CA PRO A 142 14.85 4.55 -12.31
C PRO A 142 13.42 4.01 -12.48
N VAL A 143 12.41 4.87 -12.37
CA VAL A 143 11.00 4.54 -12.59
C VAL A 143 10.49 5.29 -13.82
N THR A 144 10.10 4.53 -14.83
CA THR A 144 9.51 5.06 -16.07
C THR A 144 8.00 5.25 -15.93
N LEU A 145 7.39 5.98 -16.87
CA LEU A 145 5.94 6.12 -16.92
C LEU A 145 5.23 4.77 -17.07
N GLU A 146 5.82 3.84 -17.81
CA GLU A 146 5.31 2.48 -18.00
C GLU A 146 5.37 1.64 -16.72
N MET A 147 6.32 1.92 -15.83
CA MET A 147 6.46 1.27 -14.53
C MET A 147 5.57 1.91 -13.46
N LEU A 148 5.27 3.21 -13.57
CA LEU A 148 4.47 3.95 -12.61
C LEU A 148 2.97 3.68 -12.79
N LEU A 149 2.56 2.46 -12.49
CA LEU A 149 1.17 2.03 -12.62
C LEU A 149 0.31 2.56 -11.47
N SER A 150 -0.98 2.73 -11.75
CA SER A 150 -1.97 3.20 -10.77
C SER A 150 -2.35 2.17 -9.72
N ASP A 151 -2.11 0.89 -10.00
CA ASP A 151 -2.52 -0.23 -9.16
C ASP A 151 -1.37 -0.75 -8.29
N LYS A 152 -0.17 -0.90 -8.84
CA LYS A 152 1.00 -1.38 -8.10
C LYS A 152 2.30 -1.07 -8.83
N TYR A 153 3.32 -0.67 -8.07
CA TYR A 153 4.69 -0.57 -8.58
C TYR A 153 5.68 -0.67 -7.41
N HIS A 154 6.96 -0.75 -7.71
CA HIS A 154 8.00 -0.66 -6.69
C HIS A 154 9.14 0.24 -7.17
N VAL A 155 9.96 0.67 -6.22
CA VAL A 155 11.20 1.40 -6.47
C VAL A 155 12.20 1.05 -5.38
N ASP A 156 13.43 0.82 -5.80
CA ASP A 156 14.57 0.75 -4.89
C ASP A 156 15.20 2.13 -4.82
N PHE A 157 15.29 2.71 -3.63
CA PHE A 157 15.84 4.04 -3.41
C PHE A 157 16.72 4.04 -2.17
N GLN A 158 17.99 4.43 -2.34
CA GLN A 158 19.00 4.49 -1.28
C GLN A 158 19.01 3.24 -0.38
N GLY A 159 19.08 2.04 -0.98
CA GLY A 159 19.14 0.78 -0.24
C GLY A 159 17.87 0.37 0.51
N ILE A 160 16.74 1.00 0.19
CA ILE A 160 15.41 0.67 0.72
C ILE A 160 14.52 0.28 -0.46
N GLN A 161 13.81 -0.84 -0.34
CA GLN A 161 12.77 -1.22 -1.27
C GLN A 161 11.42 -0.65 -0.84
N PHE A 162 10.81 0.17 -1.69
CA PHE A 162 9.46 0.69 -1.51
C PHE A 162 8.50 -0.01 -2.46
N LEU A 163 7.48 -0.66 -1.91
CA LEU A 163 6.42 -1.31 -2.67
C LEU A 163 5.13 -0.51 -2.50
N PHE A 164 4.49 -0.15 -3.60
CA PHE A 164 3.30 0.69 -3.63
C PHE A 164 2.10 -0.08 -4.14
N ILE A 165 0.99 -0.05 -3.39
CA ILE A 165 -0.31 -0.57 -3.79
C ILE A 165 -1.29 0.59 -3.86
N GLY A 166 -1.79 0.86 -5.07
CA GLY A 166 -2.76 1.92 -5.33
C GLY A 166 -4.20 1.54 -4.98
N PRO A 167 -5.17 2.42 -5.27
CA PRO A 167 -6.57 2.24 -4.94
C PRO A 167 -7.22 1.27 -5.94
N GLY A 168 -6.94 -0.01 -5.74
CA GLY A 168 -7.52 -1.14 -6.47
C GLY A 168 -8.94 -1.47 -6.05
N ARG A 169 -9.46 -2.57 -6.60
CA ARG A 169 -10.70 -3.17 -6.11
C ARG A 169 -10.37 -4.20 -5.01
N VAL A 170 -11.30 -4.43 -4.09
CA VAL A 170 -11.14 -5.38 -2.97
C VAL A 170 -10.87 -6.81 -3.46
N ASP A 171 -11.36 -7.18 -4.65
CA ASP A 171 -11.13 -8.50 -5.26
C ASP A 171 -9.71 -8.70 -5.83
N GLN A 172 -8.87 -7.65 -5.84
CA GLN A 172 -7.47 -7.73 -6.29
C GLN A 172 -6.47 -8.01 -5.17
N GLY A 173 -6.92 -8.15 -3.92
CA GLY A 173 -6.06 -8.48 -2.77
C GLY A 173 -5.06 -9.62 -3.03
N PRO A 174 -5.49 -10.78 -3.58
CA PRO A 174 -4.57 -11.88 -3.91
C PRO A 174 -3.52 -11.54 -4.98
N GLU A 175 -3.87 -10.72 -5.98
CA GLU A 175 -2.93 -10.27 -7.02
C GLU A 175 -1.88 -9.33 -6.44
N TYR A 176 -2.30 -8.41 -5.56
CA TYR A 176 -1.40 -7.50 -4.85
C TYR A 176 -0.48 -8.24 -3.88
N ALA A 177 -1.02 -9.20 -3.11
CA ALA A 177 -0.23 -10.08 -2.27
C ALA A 177 0.85 -10.83 -3.08
N GLN A 178 0.48 -11.43 -4.22
CA GLN A 178 1.43 -12.13 -5.08
C GLN A 178 2.52 -11.20 -5.62
N PHE A 179 2.16 -9.98 -6.04
CA PHE A 179 3.12 -8.98 -6.49
C PHE A 179 4.11 -8.60 -5.37
N LEU A 180 3.61 -8.33 -4.16
CA LEU A 180 4.43 -7.99 -3.01
C LEU A 180 5.42 -9.10 -2.67
N ASP A 181 4.92 -10.34 -2.52
CA ASP A 181 5.74 -11.52 -2.20
C ASP A 181 6.84 -11.75 -3.24
N THR A 182 6.47 -11.73 -4.53
CA THR A 182 7.43 -11.94 -5.63
C THR A 182 8.47 -10.82 -5.69
N THR A 183 8.06 -9.57 -5.47
CA THR A 183 8.97 -8.41 -5.58
C THR A 183 9.92 -8.31 -4.39
N MET A 184 9.43 -8.61 -3.18
CA MET A 184 10.26 -8.62 -1.97
C MET A 184 11.27 -9.77 -1.94
N SER A 185 10.87 -10.96 -2.40
CA SER A 185 11.74 -12.14 -2.43
C SER A 185 12.89 -12.04 -3.46
N GLN A 186 12.78 -11.12 -4.42
CA GLN A 186 13.81 -10.86 -5.43
C GLN A 186 14.75 -9.70 -5.07
N SER A 187 14.56 -9.08 -3.89
CA SER A 187 15.30 -7.89 -3.49
C SER A 187 16.34 -8.16 -2.42
N ASP A 188 17.56 -7.73 -2.72
CA ASP A 188 18.68 -7.71 -1.78
C ASP A 188 18.62 -6.51 -0.83
N ASN A 189 17.67 -5.57 -0.96
CA ASN A 189 17.55 -4.46 -0.02
C ASN A 189 17.15 -4.96 1.37
N LEU A 190 17.91 -4.55 2.39
CA LEU A 190 17.69 -4.96 3.78
C LEU A 190 16.32 -4.47 4.28
N TRP A 191 16.01 -3.20 4.02
CA TRP A 191 14.76 -2.58 4.46
C TRP A 191 13.70 -2.63 3.35
N LYS A 192 12.51 -3.10 3.73
CA LYS A 192 11.34 -3.21 2.87
C LYS A 192 10.17 -2.45 3.49
N ILE A 193 9.51 -1.63 2.68
CA ILE A 193 8.37 -0.81 3.12
C ILE A 193 7.23 -1.01 2.14
N CYS A 194 6.10 -1.48 2.65
CA CYS A 194 4.86 -1.56 1.92
C CYS A 194 4.03 -0.30 2.14
N ASN A 195 3.57 0.34 1.07
CA ASN A 195 2.96 1.67 1.09
C ASN A 195 1.65 1.65 0.32
N TRP A 196 0.57 2.13 0.94
CA TRP A 196 -0.71 2.32 0.25
C TRP A 196 -1.57 3.35 0.96
N HIS A 197 -2.63 3.81 0.29
CA HIS A 197 -3.50 4.83 0.85
C HIS A 197 -4.51 4.26 1.85
N PHE A 198 -5.30 3.26 1.44
CA PHE A 198 -6.47 2.78 2.17
C PHE A 198 -6.15 1.98 3.46
N ASN A 199 -7.05 2.05 4.44
CA ASN A 199 -6.89 1.31 5.69
C ASN A 199 -7.65 -0.03 5.67
N GLN A 200 -7.34 -0.86 6.67
CA GLN A 200 -8.29 -1.84 7.21
C GLN A 200 -8.92 -1.28 8.48
N GLU A 201 -10.18 -1.61 8.73
CA GLU A 201 -11.02 -1.07 9.79
C GLU A 201 -10.32 -1.22 11.15
N LYS A 202 -9.75 -2.41 11.45
CA LYS A 202 -9.03 -2.69 12.71
C LYS A 202 -7.63 -2.04 12.82
N LEU A 203 -7.11 -1.43 11.76
CA LEU A 203 -5.79 -0.81 11.71
C LEU A 203 -5.87 0.72 11.51
N GLN A 204 -6.98 1.31 11.93
CA GLN A 204 -7.24 2.75 11.93
C GLN A 204 -8.15 3.13 13.13
N LEU A 205 -8.17 4.41 13.53
CA LEU A 205 -8.89 4.85 14.75
C LEU A 205 -10.16 5.67 14.50
N GLY A 206 -10.41 6.07 13.26
CA GLY A 206 -11.63 6.75 12.84
C GLY A 206 -12.67 5.78 12.26
N GLY A 207 -13.34 6.22 11.20
CA GLY A 207 -14.48 5.53 10.59
C GLY A 207 -14.19 4.83 9.26
N LYS A 208 -12.92 4.57 8.90
CA LYS A 208 -12.61 3.86 7.64
C LYS A 208 -12.93 2.38 7.76
N ILE A 209 -13.33 1.80 6.64
CA ILE A 209 -13.70 0.38 6.52
C ILE A 209 -12.56 -0.42 5.90
N ASP A 210 -12.74 -1.75 5.80
CA ASP A 210 -11.82 -2.62 5.07
C ASP A 210 -11.85 -2.32 3.57
N GLN A 211 -10.70 -1.93 3.00
CA GLN A 211 -10.60 -1.50 1.60
C GLN A 211 -9.38 -2.05 0.85
N THR A 212 -8.27 -2.36 1.53
CA THR A 212 -7.05 -2.89 0.87
C THR A 212 -7.06 -4.42 0.79
N GLY A 213 -7.65 -5.09 1.78
CA GLY A 213 -7.62 -6.56 1.91
C GLY A 213 -6.55 -7.05 2.89
N TRP A 214 -6.82 -8.15 3.60
CA TRP A 214 -5.92 -8.68 4.65
C TRP A 214 -4.70 -9.36 4.08
N GLU A 215 -4.82 -10.00 2.92
CA GLU A 215 -3.73 -10.71 2.24
C GLU A 215 -2.55 -9.79 1.92
N VAL A 216 -2.82 -8.51 1.63
CA VAL A 216 -1.80 -7.48 1.39
C VAL A 216 -1.03 -7.18 2.68
N TYR A 217 -1.73 -7.03 3.80
CA TYR A 217 -1.11 -6.79 5.11
C TYR A 217 -0.31 -8.01 5.57
N ASP A 218 -0.90 -9.21 5.47
CA ASP A 218 -0.29 -10.47 5.88
C ASP A 218 0.99 -10.75 5.08
N THR A 219 0.99 -10.47 3.77
CA THR A 219 2.21 -10.62 2.94
C THR A 219 3.36 -9.74 3.44
N CYS A 220 3.07 -8.50 3.83
CA CYS A 220 4.08 -7.61 4.39
C CYS A 220 4.52 -8.02 5.80
N LEU A 221 3.60 -8.56 6.62
CA LEU A 221 3.93 -9.15 7.92
C LEU A 221 4.86 -10.36 7.79
N ASP A 222 4.54 -11.28 6.87
CA ASP A 222 5.33 -12.48 6.61
C ASP A 222 6.75 -12.14 6.14
N ALA A 223 6.92 -11.02 5.43
CA ALA A 223 8.23 -10.50 5.04
C ALA A 223 8.93 -9.66 6.11
N GLY A 224 8.26 -9.27 7.19
CA GLY A 224 8.78 -8.30 8.16
C GLY A 224 8.93 -6.89 7.59
N ALA A 225 8.17 -6.54 6.55
CA ALA A 225 8.21 -5.22 5.92
C ALA A 225 7.42 -4.19 6.75
N ILE A 226 7.93 -2.96 6.83
CA ILE A 226 7.22 -1.84 7.48
C ILE A 226 5.97 -1.51 6.66
N ILE A 227 4.84 -1.24 7.33
CA ILE A 227 3.58 -0.92 6.65
C ILE A 227 3.19 0.54 6.87
N ALA A 228 3.13 1.30 5.78
CA ALA A 228 2.85 2.72 5.74
C ALA A 228 1.49 3.00 5.09
N THR A 229 0.59 3.67 5.82
CA THR A 229 -0.76 4.00 5.35
C THR A 229 -1.15 5.45 5.64
N ALA A 230 -2.24 5.92 5.03
CA ALA A 230 -2.82 7.24 5.29
C ALA A 230 -4.37 7.14 5.28
N HIS A 231 -5.07 7.99 4.53
CA HIS A 231 -6.53 8.00 4.34
C HIS A 231 -7.35 8.42 5.57
N GLU A 232 -7.03 7.89 6.75
CA GLU A 232 -7.53 8.40 8.01
C GLU A 232 -6.69 9.61 8.43
N HIS A 233 -7.36 10.74 8.68
CA HIS A 233 -6.70 12.02 8.89
C HIS A 233 -6.25 12.18 10.35
N SER A 234 -5.37 11.27 10.76
CA SER A 234 -4.77 11.14 12.08
C SER A 234 -3.34 10.62 11.94
N TYR A 235 -2.57 10.72 13.03
CA TYR A 235 -1.34 9.96 13.17
C TYR A 235 -1.55 8.87 14.21
N GLN A 236 -1.06 7.67 13.90
CA GLN A 236 -1.13 6.53 14.80
C GLN A 236 -0.13 5.47 14.38
N ARG A 237 0.36 4.73 15.35
CA ARG A 237 1.35 3.66 15.16
C ARG A 237 1.06 2.51 16.10
N THR A 238 1.10 1.29 15.58
CA THR A 238 0.97 0.09 16.40
C THR A 238 2.27 -0.22 17.17
N ARG A 239 2.16 -1.07 18.18
CA ARG A 239 3.28 -1.88 18.67
C ARG A 239 3.69 -2.89 17.58
N SER A 240 4.71 -3.70 17.84
CA SER A 240 5.03 -4.87 17.02
C SER A 240 3.83 -5.84 17.02
N ILE A 241 3.31 -6.18 15.85
CA ILE A 241 2.15 -7.04 15.59
C ILE A 241 2.63 -8.34 14.94
N ILE A 242 2.04 -9.45 15.35
CA ILE A 242 2.31 -10.80 14.80
C ILE A 242 1.09 -11.44 14.14
N ASN A 243 -0.07 -10.77 14.18
CA ASN A 243 -1.29 -11.15 13.46
C ASN A 243 -2.24 -9.95 13.44
N PHE A 244 -2.70 -9.50 12.26
CA PHE A 244 -3.53 -8.30 12.16
C PHE A 244 -5.02 -8.49 12.43
N HIS A 245 -5.55 -9.70 12.25
CA HIS A 245 -6.97 -9.87 11.98
C HIS A 245 -7.56 -11.09 12.70
N THR A 246 -7.16 -11.28 13.96
CA THR A 246 -7.86 -12.22 14.86
C THR A 246 -9.31 -11.78 15.09
N GLU A 247 -10.15 -12.66 15.65
CA GLU A 247 -11.59 -12.40 15.85
C GLU A 247 -11.84 -11.06 16.57
N GLU A 248 -11.04 -10.73 17.59
CA GLU A 248 -11.22 -9.50 18.38
C GLU A 248 -10.35 -8.35 17.86
N TYR A 249 -9.02 -8.44 17.99
CA TYR A 249 -8.09 -7.32 17.72
C TYR A 249 -6.76 -7.80 17.12
N PRO A 250 -5.93 -6.90 16.53
CA PRO A 250 -4.56 -7.24 16.18
C PRO A 250 -3.80 -7.80 17.39
N LYS A 251 -2.98 -8.83 17.16
CA LYS A 251 -2.19 -9.50 18.21
C LYS A 251 -0.81 -8.86 18.30
N VAL A 252 -0.56 -8.17 19.42
CA VAL A 252 0.76 -7.64 19.77
C VAL A 252 1.75 -8.78 20.02
N ASN A 253 3.00 -8.57 19.62
CA ASN A 253 4.10 -9.46 19.90
C ASN A 253 4.38 -9.49 21.43
N PRO A 254 4.14 -10.62 22.12
CA PRO A 254 4.27 -10.67 23.58
C PRO A 254 5.72 -10.62 24.06
N LEU A 255 6.70 -10.79 23.16
CA LEU A 255 8.12 -10.74 23.50
C LEU A 255 8.62 -9.31 23.77
N TYR A 256 7.95 -8.31 23.19
CA TYR A 256 8.39 -6.92 23.22
C TYR A 256 7.30 -6.04 23.82
N GLN A 257 7.53 -5.60 25.06
CA GLN A 257 6.53 -4.89 25.85
C GLN A 257 6.67 -3.36 25.77
N ASP A 258 7.87 -2.86 25.45
CA ASP A 258 8.09 -1.42 25.30
C ASP A 258 7.41 -0.93 24.00
N PRO A 259 6.44 0.00 24.06
CA PRO A 259 5.79 0.53 22.87
C PRO A 259 6.72 1.35 21.96
N ASN A 260 7.89 1.77 22.45
CA ASN A 260 8.88 2.54 21.70
C ASN A 260 9.99 1.68 21.11
N ASP A 261 10.02 0.38 21.39
CA ASP A 261 10.92 -0.57 20.75
C ASP A 261 10.14 -1.46 19.78
N ILE A 262 10.39 -1.27 18.49
CA ILE A 262 9.71 -1.98 17.41
C ILE A 262 10.65 -3.00 16.80
N TYR A 263 10.14 -4.21 16.55
CA TYR A 263 10.93 -5.32 16.06
C TYR A 263 10.29 -5.86 14.79
N VAL A 264 11.04 -5.75 13.69
CA VAL A 264 10.63 -6.21 12.37
C VAL A 264 11.46 -7.42 11.96
N TYR A 265 10.78 -8.48 11.55
CA TYR A 265 11.36 -9.73 11.05
C TYR A 265 10.24 -10.56 10.44
N PRO A 266 10.52 -11.61 9.64
CA PRO A 266 9.46 -12.46 9.09
C PRO A 266 8.46 -12.94 10.16
N GLY A 267 7.20 -12.49 10.06
CA GLY A 267 6.13 -12.77 11.02
C GLY A 267 5.97 -11.75 12.17
N SER A 268 6.70 -10.62 12.15
CA SER A 268 6.52 -9.49 13.08
C SER A 268 6.77 -8.16 12.35
N THR A 269 5.80 -7.25 12.40
CA THR A 269 5.98 -5.89 11.86
C THR A 269 5.10 -4.88 12.61
N PHE A 270 5.06 -3.63 12.18
CA PHE A 270 4.15 -2.62 12.68
C PHE A 270 3.50 -1.86 11.53
N VAL A 271 2.37 -1.22 11.84
CA VAL A 271 1.60 -0.40 10.91
C VAL A 271 1.55 1.02 11.45
N PHE A 272 1.68 2.01 10.57
CA PHE A 272 1.36 3.39 10.90
C PHE A 272 0.40 4.02 9.89
N VAL A 273 -0.36 4.99 10.39
CA VAL A 273 -1.15 5.92 9.58
C VAL A 273 -0.50 7.30 9.70
N SER A 274 -0.15 7.93 8.57
CA SER A 274 0.44 9.28 8.52
C SER A 274 -0.42 10.24 7.69
N GLY A 275 -1.70 10.38 8.03
CA GLY A 275 -2.69 11.20 7.30
C GLY A 275 -2.81 12.65 7.79
N LEU A 276 -1.78 13.19 8.44
CA LEU A 276 -1.76 14.56 8.98
C LEU A 276 -0.98 15.53 8.07
N GLY A 277 -0.97 15.29 6.76
CA GLY A 277 -0.18 16.07 5.80
C GLY A 277 -0.71 17.48 5.52
N GLY A 278 -1.98 17.79 5.81
CA GLY A 278 -2.48 19.17 5.73
C GLY A 278 -3.97 19.38 5.48
N LYS A 279 -4.72 18.34 5.09
CA LYS A 279 -6.11 18.49 4.64
C LYS A 279 -7.09 18.79 5.77
N SER A 280 -7.18 17.91 6.75
CA SER A 280 -7.99 18.10 7.97
C SER A 280 -7.51 17.14 9.07
N ILE A 281 -8.12 17.19 10.26
CA ILE A 281 -7.77 16.33 11.40
C ILE A 281 -9.05 15.73 11.95
N ARG A 282 -9.10 14.40 12.08
CA ARG A 282 -10.28 13.66 12.54
C ARG A 282 -10.14 13.20 13.98
N ASN A 283 -11.26 12.86 14.59
CA ASN A 283 -11.35 12.37 15.96
C ASN A 283 -11.10 10.85 16.03
N GLN A 284 -10.81 10.37 17.24
CA GLN A 284 -10.74 8.95 17.56
C GLN A 284 -12.17 8.42 17.81
N ASP A 285 -12.64 7.55 16.91
CA ASP A 285 -13.93 6.87 17.03
C ASP A 285 -13.81 5.50 17.70
N ARG A 286 -12.60 4.92 17.73
CA ARG A 286 -12.34 3.55 18.18
C ARG A 286 -11.24 3.47 19.22
N CYS A 287 -11.15 2.32 19.89
CA CYS A 287 -10.07 2.03 20.85
C CYS A 287 -9.98 3.05 21.98
N LEU A 288 -11.14 3.50 22.46
CA LEU A 288 -11.27 4.39 23.61
C LEU A 288 -10.83 3.67 24.91
N PRO A 289 -10.28 4.38 25.90
CA PRO A 289 -10.17 5.85 26.00
C PRO A 289 -9.12 6.48 25.07
N SER A 290 -9.17 7.80 24.93
CA SER A 290 -8.23 8.58 24.10
C SER A 290 -6.89 8.86 24.80
N GLU A 291 -6.66 8.28 25.97
CA GLU A 291 -5.44 8.38 26.75
C GLU A 291 -4.76 7.01 26.84
N PHE A 292 -3.43 7.01 26.93
CA PHE A 292 -2.66 5.77 27.05
C PHE A 292 -2.84 5.14 28.45
N PRO A 293 -3.00 3.81 28.60
CA PRO A 293 -3.08 2.82 27.53
C PRO A 293 -4.43 2.87 26.80
N TYR A 294 -4.37 2.93 25.47
CA TYR A 294 -5.54 2.95 24.59
C TYR A 294 -6.34 1.64 24.70
N GLY A 295 -7.58 1.63 24.20
CA GLY A 295 -8.42 0.44 24.13
C GLY A 295 -7.93 -0.63 23.15
N CYS A 296 -8.85 -1.49 22.66
CA CYS A 296 -8.61 -2.48 21.59
C CYS A 296 -7.46 -3.48 21.79
N ASN A 297 -7.20 -3.90 23.03
CA ASN A 297 -6.13 -4.84 23.39
C ASN A 297 -4.70 -4.25 23.29
N GLN A 298 -4.59 -2.93 23.43
CA GLN A 298 -3.32 -2.20 23.56
C GLN A 298 -2.37 -2.41 22.37
N GLU A 299 -2.90 -2.61 21.18
CA GLU A 299 -2.15 -2.69 19.94
C GLU A 299 -1.52 -1.36 19.54
N TRP A 300 -2.09 -0.23 19.97
CA TRP A 300 -1.57 1.10 19.67
C TRP A 300 -0.43 1.50 20.61
N ALA A 301 0.72 1.83 20.03
CA ALA A 301 1.83 2.45 20.73
C ALA A 301 1.63 3.97 20.86
N LYS A 302 1.10 4.60 19.81
CA LYS A 302 0.79 6.03 19.80
C LYS A 302 -0.48 6.33 19.02
N VAL A 303 -1.27 7.27 19.55
CA VAL A 303 -2.42 7.88 18.90
C VAL A 303 -2.32 9.40 18.97
N TYR A 304 -2.54 10.07 17.85
CA TYR A 304 -2.59 11.51 17.72
C TYR A 304 -3.69 11.94 16.73
N THR A 305 -4.88 12.16 17.29
CA THR A 305 -6.10 12.59 16.61
C THR A 305 -6.55 13.94 17.19
N SER A 306 -7.67 14.49 16.72
CA SER A 306 -8.22 15.72 17.31
C SER A 306 -8.55 15.58 18.80
N ASN A 307 -8.83 14.37 19.31
CA ASN A 307 -9.01 14.12 20.75
C ASN A 307 -7.72 14.34 21.56
N GLN A 308 -6.55 14.16 20.94
CA GLN A 308 -5.25 14.47 21.52
C GLN A 308 -4.73 15.85 21.07
N GLN A 309 -5.64 16.72 20.57
CA GLN A 309 -5.31 18.05 20.05
C GLN A 309 -4.29 18.02 18.91
N ALA A 310 -4.46 17.06 18.00
CA ALA A 310 -3.51 16.87 16.92
C ALA A 310 -3.27 18.12 16.06
N LYS A 311 -2.05 18.19 15.55
CA LYS A 311 -1.56 19.19 14.60
C LYS A 311 -1.02 18.46 13.38
N PHE A 312 -1.01 19.14 12.24
CA PHE A 312 -0.38 18.62 11.03
C PHE A 312 1.11 18.37 11.22
N GLY A 313 1.67 17.43 10.47
CA GLY A 313 3.06 17.00 10.65
C GLY A 313 3.45 15.90 9.69
N ALA A 314 4.64 15.35 9.91
CA ALA A 314 5.18 14.24 9.16
C ALA A 314 5.81 13.21 10.11
N LEU A 315 5.76 11.94 9.71
CA LEU A 315 6.58 10.89 10.31
C LEU A 315 7.91 10.85 9.57
N PHE A 316 9.00 10.83 10.31
CA PHE A 316 10.36 10.64 9.79
C PHE A 316 10.87 9.28 10.25
N VAL A 317 11.56 8.56 9.36
CA VAL A 317 12.30 7.34 9.70
C VAL A 317 13.72 7.47 9.16
N GLU A 318 14.69 7.43 10.08
CA GLU A 318 16.13 7.44 9.79
C GLU A 318 16.63 6.00 9.78
N PHE A 319 17.00 5.47 8.62
CA PHE A 319 17.52 4.12 8.45
C PHE A 319 19.04 4.08 8.60
N ASN A 320 19.59 2.90 8.91
CA ASN A 320 21.01 2.75 9.22
C ASN A 320 21.42 3.74 10.33
N TYR A 321 20.60 3.79 11.38
CA TYR A 321 20.66 4.81 12.41
C TYR A 321 21.94 4.67 13.23
N ASP A 322 22.67 5.77 13.39
CA ASP A 322 24.00 5.80 14.02
C ASP A 322 25.02 4.82 13.36
N GLY A 323 24.79 4.44 12.10
CA GLY A 323 25.63 3.52 11.33
C GLY A 323 25.38 2.04 11.63
N ASP A 324 24.32 1.69 12.36
CA ASP A 324 23.86 0.31 12.51
C ASP A 324 22.79 -0.02 11.45
N PRO A 325 23.11 -0.84 10.42
CA PRO A 325 22.20 -1.11 9.32
C PRO A 325 20.93 -1.86 9.75
N THR A 326 20.94 -2.51 10.92
CA THR A 326 19.77 -3.21 11.48
C THR A 326 18.87 -2.29 12.31
N LYS A 327 19.25 -1.02 12.48
CA LYS A 327 18.47 -0.05 13.24
C LYS A 327 17.92 1.08 12.39
N ALA A 328 16.74 1.52 12.76
CA ALA A 328 16.17 2.76 12.31
C ALA A 328 15.54 3.52 13.48
N ARG A 329 15.43 4.85 13.36
CA ARG A 329 14.75 5.69 14.33
C ARG A 329 13.56 6.38 13.70
N GLY A 330 12.38 6.14 14.27
CA GLY A 330 11.13 6.78 13.86
C GLY A 330 10.74 7.92 14.80
N TYR A 331 10.25 9.04 14.26
CA TYR A 331 9.63 10.09 15.06
C TYR A 331 8.58 10.88 14.27
N PHE A 332 7.45 11.17 14.89
CA PHE A 332 6.45 12.08 14.31
C PHE A 332 6.66 13.48 14.88
N LYS A 333 6.85 14.46 14.01
CA LYS A 333 7.02 15.86 14.38
C LYS A 333 5.93 16.70 13.74
N ASN A 334 5.34 17.60 14.52
CA ASN A 334 4.29 18.49 14.03
C ASN A 334 4.85 19.83 13.53
N ILE A 335 4.01 20.59 12.81
CA ILE A 335 4.35 21.91 12.26
C ILE A 335 4.54 23.02 13.32
N GLU A 336 4.41 22.69 14.61
CA GLU A 336 4.75 23.55 15.75
C GLU A 336 6.10 23.15 16.38
N ASP A 337 6.89 22.34 15.66
CA ASP A 337 8.24 21.88 16.04
C ASP A 337 8.25 20.90 17.23
N VAL A 338 7.10 20.30 17.56
CA VAL A 338 6.96 19.36 18.69
C VAL A 338 7.07 17.92 18.20
N ILE A 339 7.98 17.15 18.81
CA ILE A 339 8.04 15.69 18.65
C ILE A 339 6.91 15.07 19.46
N ILE A 340 5.99 14.41 18.75
CA ILE A 340 4.79 13.78 19.33
C ILE A 340 5.04 12.31 19.64
N ASP A 341 5.79 11.62 18.78
CA ASP A 341 6.20 10.23 18.93
C ASP A 341 7.68 10.06 18.63
N SER A 342 8.35 9.11 19.28
CA SER A 342 9.74 8.74 19.03
C SER A 342 9.94 7.28 19.42
N PHE A 343 10.52 6.48 18.54
CA PHE A 343 10.68 5.05 18.71
C PHE A 343 11.90 4.54 17.93
N GLU A 344 12.44 3.40 18.35
CA GLU A 344 13.49 2.67 17.64
C GLU A 344 12.87 1.47 16.91
N ILE A 345 13.42 1.14 15.76
CA ILE A 345 13.04 -0.01 14.94
C ILE A 345 14.28 -0.87 14.81
N THR A 346 14.20 -2.12 15.25
CA THR A 346 15.24 -3.12 15.09
C THR A 346 14.78 -4.19 14.11
N LEU A 347 15.56 -4.36 13.04
CA LEU A 347 15.42 -5.47 12.13
C LEU A 347 16.16 -6.68 12.69
N LYS A 348 15.46 -7.79 12.89
CA LYS A 348 16.05 -9.06 13.33
C LYS A 348 16.14 -10.03 12.17
N THR A 349 17.34 -10.50 11.85
CA THR A 349 17.51 -11.63 10.92
C THR A 349 17.26 -12.93 11.68
N ASN A 350 16.18 -13.65 11.33
CA ASN A 350 15.76 -14.95 11.85
C ASN A 350 16.35 -15.36 13.21
N GLU A 351 15.67 -14.97 14.29
CA GLU A 351 15.55 -15.90 15.42
C GLU A 351 14.89 -17.16 14.84
N ALA A 352 15.67 -18.23 14.63
CA ALA A 352 15.12 -19.55 14.38
C ALA A 352 13.97 -19.73 15.37
N GLN A 353 12.73 -19.83 14.85
CA GLN A 353 11.50 -19.96 15.63
C GLN A 353 11.83 -20.75 16.89
N GLN A 354 11.95 -20.07 18.03
CA GLN A 354 11.96 -20.77 19.30
C GLN A 354 10.58 -21.38 19.39
N THR A 355 10.51 -22.63 18.94
CA THR A 355 9.43 -23.55 19.20
C THR A 355 9.29 -23.55 20.71
N THR A 356 8.35 -22.75 21.22
CA THR A 356 7.86 -22.90 22.58
C THR A 356 7.25 -24.28 22.64
N THR A 357 8.06 -25.25 23.03
CA THR A 357 7.62 -26.58 23.41
C THR A 357 6.60 -26.36 24.53
N PRO A 358 5.33 -26.79 24.37
CA PRO A 358 4.36 -26.62 25.44
C PRO A 358 4.83 -27.47 26.61
N VAL A 359 5.25 -26.81 27.70
CA VAL A 359 5.44 -27.46 28.98
C VAL A 359 4.06 -27.99 29.42
N PRO A 360 3.91 -29.28 29.80
CA PRO A 360 2.62 -29.80 30.21
C PRO A 360 2.18 -29.12 31.51
N SER A 361 1.08 -28.37 31.46
CA SER A 361 0.43 -27.85 32.66
C SER A 361 -0.19 -29.03 33.40
N SER A 362 0.30 -29.31 34.61
CA SER A 362 -0.26 -30.32 35.51
C SER A 362 -1.68 -29.92 35.93
N GLU A 363 -2.63 -30.82 35.67
CA GLU A 363 -3.99 -30.82 36.18
C GLU A 363 -4.06 -30.61 37.70
N LEU A 364 -4.99 -29.75 38.13
CA LEU A 364 -5.73 -29.96 39.37
C LEU A 364 -7.24 -29.88 39.09
N SER A 365 -7.91 -30.92 39.58
CA SER A 365 -9.28 -31.39 39.34
C SER A 365 -10.37 -30.50 40.02
N PRO A 366 -11.65 -30.60 39.60
CA PRO A 366 -12.72 -29.67 39.98
C PRO A 366 -13.64 -30.20 41.11
N SER A 367 -14.36 -29.30 41.79
CA SER A 367 -15.56 -29.62 42.58
C SER A 367 -16.30 -28.35 43.10
N PRO A 368 -17.59 -28.39 43.52
CA PRO A 368 -18.75 -28.56 42.64
C PRO A 368 -19.94 -27.58 42.94
N THR A 369 -20.87 -27.51 41.98
CA THR A 369 -22.35 -27.38 42.06
C THR A 369 -23.02 -26.23 42.86
N ASN A 370 -23.91 -25.48 42.18
CA ASN A 370 -25.34 -25.48 42.57
C ASN A 370 -26.30 -25.08 41.44
N ILE A 371 -27.28 -25.97 41.24
CA ILE A 371 -28.42 -25.91 40.32
C ILE A 371 -29.60 -25.30 41.07
N PHE A 372 -30.34 -24.37 40.45
CA PHE A 372 -31.75 -24.16 40.77
C PHE A 372 -32.55 -23.78 39.50
N VAL A 373 -33.62 -24.53 39.27
CA VAL A 373 -34.73 -24.30 38.33
C VAL A 373 -36.01 -24.38 39.17
N PRO A 374 -36.97 -23.44 39.02
CA PRO A 374 -38.28 -23.71 38.39
C PRO A 374 -38.80 -22.45 37.63
N SER A 375 -39.91 -22.35 36.88
CA SER A 375 -40.96 -23.17 36.28
C SER A 375 -41.78 -22.22 35.35
N VAL A 376 -42.46 -22.74 34.33
CA VAL A 376 -43.28 -22.03 33.30
C VAL A 376 -44.68 -21.67 33.85
N SER A 377 -45.35 -20.53 33.54
CA SER A 377 -46.34 -20.25 32.44
C SER A 377 -47.47 -19.31 32.99
N PRO A 378 -48.47 -18.76 32.23
CA PRO A 378 -48.47 -17.94 30.99
C PRO A 378 -49.41 -16.68 31.02
N SER A 379 -49.45 -15.97 29.87
CA SER A 379 -50.53 -15.10 29.32
C SER A 379 -50.47 -13.57 29.58
N ASP A 380 -50.33 -12.73 28.54
CA ASP A 380 -51.47 -12.25 27.71
C ASP A 380 -51.04 -11.42 26.47
N ILE A 381 -51.97 -11.37 25.54
CA ILE A 381 -51.97 -10.93 24.14
C ILE A 381 -52.03 -9.39 24.01
N ILE A 382 -51.47 -8.79 22.94
CA ILE A 382 -52.13 -7.82 22.03
C ILE A 382 -51.25 -7.51 20.79
N SER A 383 -51.96 -7.40 19.67
CA SER A 383 -51.65 -7.40 18.24
C SER A 383 -51.10 -6.10 17.61
N THR A 384 -50.12 -6.25 16.71
CA THR A 384 -49.93 -5.75 15.30
C THR A 384 -50.55 -4.40 14.82
N PRO A 385 -49.92 -3.67 13.85
CA PRO A 385 -49.72 -4.15 12.47
C PRO A 385 -48.41 -3.84 11.72
N VAL A 386 -48.22 -4.70 10.71
CA VAL A 386 -47.17 -4.79 9.69
C VAL A 386 -47.57 -3.96 8.46
N ILE A 387 -46.60 -3.32 7.82
CA ILE A 387 -46.76 -2.58 6.56
C ILE A 387 -46.04 -3.36 5.44
N THR A 388 -46.77 -3.66 4.36
CA THR A 388 -46.31 -4.34 3.14
C THR A 388 -45.81 -3.33 2.10
N PRO A 389 -44.74 -3.61 1.33
CA PRO A 389 -44.41 -2.83 0.13
C PRO A 389 -44.88 -3.51 -1.17
N THR A 390 -45.42 -2.70 -2.08
CA THR A 390 -45.90 -3.07 -3.42
C THR A 390 -44.80 -2.89 -4.48
N GLN A 391 -44.66 -3.86 -5.39
CA GLN A 391 -43.77 -3.84 -6.56
C GLN A 391 -44.32 -2.95 -7.70
N LEU A 392 -43.41 -2.30 -8.43
CA LEU A 392 -43.67 -1.67 -9.74
C LEU A 392 -42.87 -2.38 -10.85
N GLN A 393 -43.51 -2.53 -12.00
CA GLN A 393 -43.09 -3.27 -13.20
C GLN A 393 -42.47 -2.33 -14.24
N PRO A 394 -41.48 -2.75 -15.08
CA PRO A 394 -41.02 -1.97 -16.22
C PRO A 394 -41.63 -2.42 -17.57
N SER A 395 -41.77 -1.47 -18.50
CA SER A 395 -42.25 -1.64 -19.88
C SER A 395 -41.09 -1.43 -20.87
N SER A 396 -40.97 -2.31 -21.86
CA SER A 396 -39.98 -2.30 -22.93
C SER A 396 -40.60 -1.85 -24.26
N THR A 397 -39.85 -1.11 -25.08
CA THR A 397 -40.21 -0.77 -26.46
C THR A 397 -39.03 -1.06 -27.40
N THR A 398 -39.33 -1.66 -28.56
CA THR A 398 -38.41 -2.06 -29.63
C THR A 398 -38.76 -1.35 -30.95
N SER A 399 -37.77 -1.08 -31.80
CA SER A 399 -37.99 -0.77 -33.23
C SER A 399 -36.76 -1.10 -34.12
N PRO A 400 -36.95 -1.40 -35.44
CA PRO A 400 -36.03 -2.21 -36.25
C PRO A 400 -35.17 -1.45 -37.30
N THR A 401 -34.15 -2.15 -37.82
CA THR A 401 -33.10 -1.71 -38.77
C THR A 401 -33.42 -2.03 -40.24
N ILE A 402 -33.02 -1.16 -41.19
CA ILE A 402 -33.00 -1.41 -42.66
C ILE A 402 -31.54 -1.43 -43.15
N ILE A 403 -31.21 -2.39 -44.03
CA ILE A 403 -29.88 -2.61 -44.67
C ILE A 403 -29.88 -2.07 -46.11
N PRO A 404 -28.75 -1.50 -46.60
CA PRO A 404 -28.40 -1.57 -48.02
C PRO A 404 -27.01 -2.19 -48.32
N THR A 405 -26.93 -2.88 -49.46
CA THR A 405 -25.81 -3.60 -50.11
C THR A 405 -24.80 -2.65 -50.82
N PRO A 406 -23.62 -3.10 -51.30
CA PRO A 406 -22.33 -2.55 -50.92
C PRO A 406 -21.71 -1.66 -52.00
N SER A 407 -20.92 -0.67 -51.58
CA SER A 407 -20.06 0.15 -52.44
C SER A 407 -18.60 -0.08 -52.04
N GLU A 408 -17.69 0.10 -52.99
CA GLU A 408 -16.30 -0.38 -53.00
C GLU A 408 -15.48 -0.16 -51.72
N LEU A 409 -14.74 -1.21 -51.37
CA LEU A 409 -14.00 -1.40 -50.13
C LEU A 409 -12.73 -0.54 -50.07
N SER A 410 -12.84 0.65 -49.48
CA SER A 410 -11.69 1.42 -48.98
C SER A 410 -11.57 1.18 -47.47
N GLY A 411 -10.91 0.10 -47.07
CA GLY A 411 -10.60 -0.21 -45.66
C GLY A 411 -9.72 -1.45 -45.52
N ASN A 412 -9.14 -1.67 -44.34
CA ASN A 412 -8.31 -2.83 -44.06
C ASN A 412 -9.16 -4.12 -44.03
N THR A 413 -8.57 -5.26 -44.42
CA THR A 413 -9.20 -6.58 -44.26
C THR A 413 -8.93 -7.09 -42.84
N CYS A 414 -9.98 -7.29 -42.06
CA CYS A 414 -9.89 -7.76 -40.68
C CYS A 414 -9.78 -9.28 -40.56
N GLY A 415 -10.30 -10.02 -41.53
CA GLY A 415 -10.17 -11.46 -41.66
C GLY A 415 -11.05 -12.28 -40.71
N LYS A 416 -10.94 -13.60 -40.84
CA LYS A 416 -11.60 -14.60 -39.99
C LYS A 416 -11.04 -14.59 -38.56
N SER A 417 -11.90 -14.94 -37.59
CA SER A 417 -11.49 -15.06 -36.19
C SER A 417 -10.70 -16.33 -35.90
N ASP A 418 -10.96 -17.43 -36.62
CA ASP A 418 -10.20 -18.69 -36.58
C ASP A 418 -9.22 -18.69 -37.77
N ILE A 419 -7.94 -18.45 -37.50
CA ILE A 419 -6.96 -18.16 -38.53
C ILE A 419 -6.42 -19.42 -39.21
N ASP A 420 -6.43 -20.56 -38.55
CA ASP A 420 -5.96 -21.82 -39.11
C ASP A 420 -7.09 -22.79 -39.53
N ASP A 421 -8.36 -22.38 -39.40
CA ASP A 421 -9.57 -23.16 -39.74
C ASP A 421 -9.67 -24.48 -38.95
N ASP A 422 -9.13 -24.54 -37.74
CA ASP A 422 -9.19 -25.73 -36.89
C ASP A 422 -10.51 -25.86 -36.10
N GLY A 423 -11.37 -24.83 -36.19
CA GLY A 423 -12.68 -24.76 -35.55
C GLY A 423 -12.60 -24.37 -34.06
N ARG A 424 -11.45 -23.88 -33.59
CA ARG A 424 -11.17 -23.49 -32.21
C ARG A 424 -10.62 -22.06 -32.15
N PHE A 425 -10.73 -21.47 -30.97
CA PHE A 425 -10.09 -20.18 -30.69
C PHE A 425 -8.89 -20.44 -29.79
N SER A 426 -7.70 -20.40 -30.37
CA SER A 426 -6.43 -20.66 -29.72
C SER A 426 -5.67 -19.36 -29.43
N ILE A 427 -4.58 -19.47 -28.67
CA ILE A 427 -3.71 -18.32 -28.39
C ILE A 427 -3.10 -17.73 -29.67
N ALA A 428 -2.97 -18.53 -30.73
CA ALA A 428 -2.51 -18.06 -32.03
C ALA A 428 -3.55 -17.13 -32.68
N ASP A 429 -4.82 -17.52 -32.64
CA ASP A 429 -5.94 -16.71 -33.13
C ASP A 429 -6.06 -15.40 -32.36
N PHE A 430 -5.89 -15.48 -31.03
CA PHE A 430 -5.86 -14.31 -30.16
C PHE A 430 -4.69 -13.37 -30.50
N ALA A 431 -3.50 -13.91 -30.76
CA ALA A 431 -2.34 -13.07 -31.10
C ALA A 431 -2.57 -12.30 -32.41
N GLU A 432 -3.18 -12.95 -33.40
CA GLU A 432 -3.51 -12.31 -34.69
C GLU A 432 -4.69 -11.33 -34.58
N PHE A 433 -5.67 -11.63 -33.72
CA PHE A 433 -6.72 -10.67 -33.35
C PHE A 433 -6.12 -9.44 -32.66
N ALA A 434 -5.23 -9.64 -31.69
CA ALA A 434 -4.59 -8.58 -30.93
C ALA A 434 -3.68 -7.67 -31.79
N LYS A 435 -2.98 -8.23 -32.77
CA LYS A 435 -2.21 -7.44 -33.76
C LYS A 435 -3.11 -6.50 -34.56
N SER A 436 -4.28 -6.98 -34.96
CA SER A 436 -5.25 -6.17 -35.71
C SER A 436 -6.00 -5.19 -34.78
N TYR A 437 -6.28 -5.56 -33.54
CA TYR A 437 -6.96 -4.71 -32.58
C TYR A 437 -6.06 -3.58 -32.05
N GLY A 438 -4.78 -3.88 -31.79
CA GLY A 438 -3.84 -3.00 -31.09
C GLY A 438 -3.27 -1.83 -31.90
N ILE A 439 -3.61 -1.69 -33.19
CA ILE A 439 -3.11 -0.59 -34.04
C ILE A 439 -4.05 0.63 -34.09
N GLY A 440 -5.15 0.61 -33.34
CA GLY A 440 -5.89 1.82 -32.96
C GLY A 440 -6.69 2.55 -34.06
N GLY A 441 -6.85 1.95 -35.26
CA GLY A 441 -7.56 2.61 -36.36
C GLY A 441 -8.17 1.67 -37.41
N ASN A 442 -8.38 0.39 -37.09
CA ASN A 442 -8.79 -0.60 -38.10
C ASN A 442 -10.28 -0.56 -38.42
N THR A 443 -10.58 -0.17 -39.66
CA THR A 443 -11.87 -0.40 -40.31
C THR A 443 -11.87 -1.74 -41.02
N CYS A 444 -12.92 -2.55 -40.84
CA CYS A 444 -13.09 -3.84 -41.48
C CYS A 444 -13.93 -3.68 -42.74
N ALA A 445 -13.26 -3.61 -43.88
CA ALA A 445 -13.95 -3.51 -45.15
C ALA A 445 -14.74 -4.83 -45.41
N ASP A 446 -14.17 -5.96 -45.03
CA ASP A 446 -14.71 -7.30 -45.13
C ASP A 446 -15.79 -7.65 -44.10
N LYS A 447 -16.40 -6.66 -43.42
CA LYS A 447 -17.45 -6.88 -42.40
C LYS A 447 -18.64 -7.73 -42.86
N ASP A 448 -18.93 -7.72 -44.17
CA ASP A 448 -20.05 -8.46 -44.75
C ASP A 448 -19.63 -9.81 -45.36
N VAL A 449 -18.34 -10.16 -45.30
CA VAL A 449 -17.81 -11.44 -45.77
C VAL A 449 -18.22 -12.56 -44.80
N ASP A 450 -18.71 -13.66 -45.34
CA ASP A 450 -19.03 -14.86 -44.57
C ASP A 450 -17.77 -15.72 -44.38
N TYR A 451 -17.29 -15.78 -43.13
CA TYR A 451 -16.14 -16.57 -42.71
C TYR A 451 -16.53 -17.91 -42.07
N GLY A 452 -17.76 -18.37 -42.28
CA GLY A 452 -18.23 -19.66 -41.75
C GLY A 452 -18.53 -19.61 -40.25
N SER A 453 -18.53 -20.78 -39.60
CA SER A 453 -19.03 -20.95 -38.23
C SER A 453 -18.28 -20.16 -37.16
N CYS A 454 -16.99 -19.89 -37.37
CA CYS A 454 -16.18 -19.08 -36.45
C CYS A 454 -16.31 -17.57 -36.71
N GLY A 455 -16.86 -17.18 -37.86
CA GLY A 455 -17.11 -15.80 -38.23
C GLY A 455 -15.85 -14.94 -38.41
N GLY A 456 -16.07 -13.69 -38.80
CA GLY A 456 -15.04 -12.65 -38.92
C GLY A 456 -14.60 -12.11 -37.55
N ARG A 457 -13.49 -11.37 -37.53
CA ARG A 457 -13.04 -10.65 -36.33
C ARG A 457 -13.96 -9.48 -35.98
N ASP A 458 -14.51 -8.80 -36.98
CA ASP A 458 -15.65 -7.88 -36.82
C ASP A 458 -16.93 -8.71 -36.69
N VAL A 459 -17.29 -9.03 -35.46
CA VAL A 459 -18.38 -9.99 -35.17
C VAL A 459 -19.74 -9.31 -35.21
N ASN A 460 -19.79 -8.00 -34.92
CA ASN A 460 -21.03 -7.23 -34.96
C ASN A 460 -21.31 -6.62 -36.34
N ARG A 461 -20.35 -6.73 -37.28
CA ARG A 461 -20.39 -6.25 -38.66
C ARG A 461 -20.58 -4.74 -38.78
N ASP A 462 -20.08 -3.97 -37.81
CA ASP A 462 -20.17 -2.51 -37.79
C ASP A 462 -19.09 -1.82 -38.63
N GLY A 463 -18.13 -2.59 -39.17
CA GLY A 463 -17.04 -2.12 -40.00
C GLY A 463 -15.84 -1.60 -39.20
N LYS A 464 -15.78 -1.86 -37.90
CA LYS A 464 -14.66 -1.46 -37.02
C LYS A 464 -14.26 -2.64 -36.15
N LEU A 465 -12.96 -2.82 -35.96
CA LEU A 465 -12.46 -3.81 -34.99
C LEU A 465 -12.21 -3.13 -33.63
N ASN A 466 -13.14 -3.27 -32.68
CA ASN A 466 -13.13 -2.54 -31.42
C ASN A 466 -13.54 -3.41 -30.21
N ILE A 467 -13.66 -2.79 -29.02
CA ILE A 467 -13.89 -3.52 -27.76
C ILE A 467 -15.20 -4.33 -27.78
N ALA A 468 -16.17 -3.94 -28.60
CA ALA A 468 -17.37 -4.73 -28.83
C ALA A 468 -17.03 -6.07 -29.48
N ASP A 469 -16.13 -6.10 -30.46
CA ASP A 469 -15.71 -7.33 -31.12
C ASP A 469 -14.85 -8.21 -30.23
N PHE A 470 -14.10 -7.59 -29.31
CA PHE A 470 -13.29 -8.32 -28.36
C PHE A 470 -14.11 -8.89 -27.19
N GLY A 471 -14.95 -8.07 -26.55
CA GLY A 471 -15.53 -8.38 -25.23
C GLY A 471 -17.05 -8.37 -25.14
N ALA A 472 -17.79 -8.11 -26.23
CA ALA A 472 -19.25 -8.00 -26.14
C ALA A 472 -19.90 -9.31 -25.64
N PRO A 473 -20.86 -9.21 -24.70
CA PRO A 473 -21.63 -10.34 -24.22
C PRO A 473 -22.23 -11.21 -25.33
N GLY A 474 -21.89 -12.50 -25.33
CA GLY A 474 -22.42 -13.53 -26.21
C GLY A 474 -21.80 -13.63 -27.61
N ILE A 475 -21.04 -12.62 -28.06
CA ILE A 475 -20.51 -12.55 -29.44
C ILE A 475 -19.03 -12.17 -29.52
N GLY A 476 -18.46 -11.54 -28.50
CA GLY A 476 -17.06 -11.09 -28.51
C GLY A 476 -16.04 -12.24 -28.59
N PHE A 477 -14.89 -11.98 -29.21
CA PHE A 477 -13.79 -12.93 -29.36
C PHE A 477 -13.38 -13.55 -28.01
N ALA A 478 -13.21 -12.75 -26.96
CA ALA A 478 -12.77 -13.21 -25.63
C ALA A 478 -13.75 -14.21 -24.99
N GLN A 479 -15.05 -14.06 -25.24
CA GLN A 479 -16.07 -14.96 -24.71
C GLN A 479 -16.21 -16.25 -25.52
N ARG A 480 -15.82 -16.19 -26.79
CA ARG A 480 -15.70 -17.37 -27.68
C ARG A 480 -14.36 -18.09 -27.52
N TYR A 481 -13.35 -17.41 -26.99
CA TYR A 481 -12.04 -17.94 -26.59
C TYR A 481 -12.08 -18.61 -25.21
N TYR A 482 -12.93 -18.11 -24.30
CA TYR A 482 -13.12 -18.68 -22.97
C TYR A 482 -14.51 -18.33 -22.41
N PRO A 483 -15.33 -19.29 -21.94
CA PRO A 483 -15.01 -20.70 -21.61
C PRO A 483 -15.23 -21.69 -22.76
N LYS A 484 -15.63 -21.23 -23.96
CA LYS A 484 -15.79 -22.11 -25.13
C LYS A 484 -14.47 -22.21 -25.89
N ALA A 485 -14.08 -23.41 -26.31
CA ALA A 485 -12.86 -23.66 -27.09
C ALA A 485 -13.17 -24.08 -28.53
N SER A 486 -14.43 -23.95 -28.97
CA SER A 486 -14.86 -24.28 -30.33
C SER A 486 -15.98 -23.37 -30.79
N CYS A 487 -16.01 -23.12 -32.11
CA CYS A 487 -17.05 -22.33 -32.78
C CYS A 487 -18.34 -23.13 -33.03
N ALA A 488 -18.36 -24.45 -32.79
CA ALA A 488 -19.58 -25.23 -32.82
C ALA A 488 -20.43 -24.92 -31.58
N ILE A 489 -21.70 -24.55 -31.80
CA ILE A 489 -22.63 -24.04 -30.77
C ILE A 489 -22.84 -25.02 -29.62
#